data_AF-E1VNS8-F1
#
_entry.id   AF-E1VNS8-F1
#
_cell.length_a   1.000
_cell.length_b   1.000
_cell.length_c   1.000
_cell.angle_alpha   90.00
_cell.angle_beta   90.00
_cell.angle_gamma   90.00
#
_symmetry.space_group_name_H-M   'P 1'
#
loop_
_entity.id
_entity.type
_entity.pdbx_description
1 polymer ?
#
loop_
_entity_poly.entity_id
_entity_poly.type
_entity_poly.pdbx_seq_one_letter_code
_entity_poly.pdbx_strand_id
1 'polypeptide(L)'
;MGNRMTKKTTHTARHQAVQLSLKALFLATSALTVLHPQTSHAYVYTCEPGETRCVPNYNKNAITENAGIKTYDLVRITMTGGVTKELGNIKSSAKWLDDFFLTASRGQLRTKLNKTHTIAFDPMSCKEVKAALPNFKDQFYTIRVFPYVTKIVKERGERIPVLKPLCGSSNAGGGNANLVGTLKRDFAHEVGHLLGLKHGDSREANGSIKSYGDGTTIMGRSGSYNYSIPQLHWLGWTQKNDIVQLDEKALRNGGTVEVTLRPTDKNTVKDSNIPMSYVYDLSPDKRLFIGIPQSIASGRKGAIPAGRIAFYTAPKCKQCRGMAMSDTLIGSIFNTKISKEYQIEGLVINPIRYESQKLRANGTGGERITSVTLQIRLAP
;
A
#
# COMPACT_ATOMS: atom_id res chain seq x y z
N MET A 1 -24.76 -52.14 42.86
CA MET A 1 -25.38 -53.34 43.45
C MET A 1 -26.86 -53.08 43.62
N GLY A 2 -27.73 -53.92 43.02
CA GLY A 2 -29.21 -53.88 43.10
C GLY A 2 -29.86 -52.72 42.33
N ASN A 3 -31.01 -52.85 41.64
CA ASN A 3 -31.94 -53.95 41.51
C ASN A 3 -32.94 -53.67 40.35
N ARG A 4 -33.31 -54.76 39.63
CA ARG A 4 -34.70 -55.17 39.30
C ARG A 4 -35.56 -54.41 38.25
N MET A 5 -35.77 -55.12 37.12
CA MET A 5 -37.05 -55.49 36.42
C MET A 5 -38.23 -54.49 36.42
N THR A 6 -38.95 -54.27 35.31
CA THR A 6 -39.93 -55.23 34.74
C THR A 6 -40.35 -54.95 33.28
N LYS A 7 -40.89 -56.01 32.66
CA LYS A 7 -41.40 -56.22 31.30
C LYS A 7 -42.80 -55.62 31.02
N LYS A 8 -43.08 -55.48 29.71
CA LYS A 8 -44.37 -55.71 28.97
C LYS A 8 -45.47 -54.64 29.20
N THR A 9 -46.32 -54.27 28.24
CA THR A 9 -46.90 -54.99 27.08
C THR A 9 -47.63 -54.02 26.13
N THR A 10 -47.88 -54.50 24.89
CA THR A 10 -49.06 -54.24 24.01
C THR A 10 -49.24 -52.83 23.39
N HIS A 11 -49.70 -52.62 22.15
CA HIS A 11 -50.68 -53.36 21.32
C HIS A 11 -50.47 -53.03 19.81
N THR A 12 -50.66 -54.03 18.94
CA THR A 12 -51.45 -54.07 17.67
C THR A 12 -51.81 -52.76 16.94
N ALA A 13 -51.95 -52.66 15.61
CA ALA A 13 -51.89 -53.58 14.47
C ALA A 13 -52.20 -52.79 13.17
N ARG A 14 -51.92 -53.44 12.03
CA ARG A 14 -52.74 -53.48 10.79
C ARG A 14 -52.78 -52.30 9.81
N HIS A 15 -52.30 -52.67 8.62
CA HIS A 15 -52.95 -52.60 7.30
C HIS A 15 -52.87 -51.33 6.43
N GLN A 16 -52.34 -51.61 5.22
CA GLN A 16 -52.86 -51.28 3.88
C GLN A 16 -52.93 -49.78 3.55
N ALA A 17 -52.02 -49.32 2.70
CA ALA A 17 -52.17 -49.30 1.24
C ALA A 17 -53.00 -48.09 0.79
N VAL A 18 -52.47 -47.39 -0.21
CA VAL A 18 -53.18 -46.79 -1.36
C VAL A 18 -52.23 -45.74 -1.96
N GLN A 19 -51.72 -46.06 -3.15
CA GLN A 19 -51.30 -45.06 -4.12
C GLN A 19 -52.51 -44.20 -4.48
N LEU A 20 -52.38 -42.88 -4.47
CA LEU A 20 -52.99 -42.04 -5.50
C LEU A 20 -52.37 -40.65 -5.51
N SER A 21 -51.88 -40.31 -6.69
CA SER A 21 -51.36 -39.03 -7.11
C SER A 21 -52.38 -37.91 -6.96
N LEU A 22 -52.00 -36.77 -6.39
CA LEU A 22 -52.60 -35.49 -6.75
C LEU A 22 -51.52 -34.42 -6.89
N LYS A 23 -51.54 -33.80 -8.07
CA LYS A 23 -50.65 -32.73 -8.52
C LYS A 23 -50.81 -31.50 -7.64
N ALA A 24 -49.71 -31.00 -7.07
CA ALA A 24 -49.60 -29.61 -6.65
C ALA A 24 -48.42 -28.99 -7.39
N LEU A 25 -48.81 -28.10 -8.30
CA LEU A 25 -48.01 -27.20 -9.11
C LEU A 25 -47.19 -26.28 -8.19
N PHE A 26 -45.88 -26.50 -8.08
CA PHE A 26 -44.94 -25.47 -7.67
C PHE A 26 -43.84 -25.39 -8.71
N LEU A 27 -43.95 -24.34 -9.54
CA LEU A 27 -42.88 -23.80 -10.35
C LEU A 27 -41.72 -23.41 -9.43
N ALA A 28 -40.74 -24.30 -9.30
CA ALA A 28 -39.39 -23.92 -8.92
C ALA A 28 -38.61 -23.76 -10.23
N THR A 29 -38.65 -22.56 -10.79
CA THR A 29 -37.59 -22.05 -11.65
C THR A 29 -36.30 -22.06 -10.83
N SER A 30 -35.60 -23.19 -10.82
CA SER A 30 -34.22 -23.26 -10.40
C SER A 30 -33.40 -22.54 -11.46
N ALA A 31 -33.27 -21.23 -11.27
CA ALA A 31 -32.26 -20.45 -11.93
C ALA A 31 -30.94 -21.21 -11.84
N LEU A 32 -30.35 -21.55 -12.99
CA LEU A 32 -28.93 -21.82 -13.08
C LEU A 32 -28.22 -20.55 -12.61
N THR A 33 -27.99 -20.43 -11.31
CA THR A 33 -26.90 -19.63 -10.81
C THR A 33 -25.64 -20.36 -11.25
N VAL A 34 -25.10 -19.94 -12.39
CA VAL A 34 -23.70 -20.17 -12.69
C VAL A 34 -22.95 -19.48 -11.57
N LEU A 35 -22.64 -20.23 -10.51
CA LEU A 35 -21.60 -19.91 -9.56
C LEU A 35 -20.31 -19.87 -10.37
N HIS A 36 -20.05 -18.72 -11.00
CA HIS A 36 -18.71 -18.37 -11.38
C HIS A 36 -17.94 -18.36 -10.07
N PRO A 37 -16.94 -19.24 -9.87
CA PRO A 37 -15.98 -18.97 -8.83
C PRO A 37 -15.33 -17.65 -9.26
N GLN A 38 -15.64 -16.56 -8.57
CA GLN A 38 -14.78 -15.38 -8.57
C GLN A 38 -13.48 -15.80 -7.90
N THR A 39 -12.66 -16.57 -8.60
CA THR A 39 -11.23 -16.58 -8.35
C THR A 39 -10.71 -15.26 -8.88
N SER A 40 -10.90 -14.20 -8.09
CA SER A 40 -10.21 -12.93 -8.28
C SER A 40 -8.74 -13.14 -7.96
N HIS A 41 -8.05 -13.87 -8.84
CA HIS A 41 -6.61 -14.02 -8.77
C HIS A 41 -6.01 -12.62 -8.82
N ALA A 42 -5.45 -12.18 -7.70
CA ALA A 42 -4.59 -11.01 -7.67
C ALA A 42 -3.24 -11.40 -8.28
N TYR A 43 -3.26 -11.64 -9.59
CA TYR A 43 -2.11 -11.59 -10.47
C TYR A 43 -1.84 -10.12 -10.82
N VAL A 44 -0.70 -9.88 -11.46
CA VAL A 44 -0.60 -8.81 -12.44
C VAL A 44 -1.73 -9.04 -13.45
N TYR A 45 -2.88 -8.39 -13.25
CA TYR A 45 -4.03 -8.64 -14.11
C TYR A 45 -3.63 -8.43 -15.57
N THR A 46 -3.93 -9.41 -16.41
CA THR A 46 -3.64 -9.31 -17.84
C THR A 46 -4.82 -8.61 -18.49
N CYS A 47 -4.52 -7.58 -19.27
CA CYS A 47 -5.54 -6.88 -20.05
C CYS A 47 -5.90 -7.73 -21.25
N GLU A 48 -7.20 -8.01 -21.42
CA GLU A 48 -7.66 -8.78 -22.56
C GLU A 48 -7.62 -7.93 -23.84
N PRO A 49 -7.50 -8.55 -25.02
CA PRO A 49 -7.62 -7.84 -26.29
C PRO A 49 -8.92 -7.02 -26.35
N GLY A 50 -8.81 -5.72 -26.65
CA GLY A 50 -9.94 -4.81 -26.75
C GLY A 50 -10.42 -4.20 -25.43
N GLU A 51 -9.81 -4.54 -24.29
CA GLU A 51 -10.17 -3.96 -23.01
C GLU A 51 -9.58 -2.55 -22.81
N THR A 52 -10.34 -1.55 -23.23
CA THR A 52 -9.89 -0.15 -23.27
C THR A 52 -9.65 0.48 -21.91
N ARG A 53 -10.28 -0.04 -20.85
CA ARG A 53 -10.20 0.49 -19.48
C ARG A 53 -9.09 -0.13 -18.64
N CYS A 54 -8.47 -1.22 -19.11
CA CYS A 54 -7.47 -1.94 -18.33
C CYS A 54 -6.10 -1.26 -18.39
N VAL A 55 -5.40 -1.23 -17.26
CA VAL A 55 -4.07 -0.61 -17.14
C VAL A 55 -3.01 -1.70 -16.91
N PRO A 56 -2.23 -2.12 -17.92
CA PRO A 56 -1.24 -3.17 -17.71
C PRO A 56 -0.23 -2.80 -16.60
N ASN A 57 0.01 -3.72 -15.67
CA ASN A 57 1.21 -3.71 -14.84
C ASN A 57 2.27 -4.60 -15.52
N TYR A 58 3.49 -4.09 -15.69
CA TYR A 58 4.56 -4.80 -16.38
C TYR A 58 5.61 -5.40 -15.43
N ASN A 59 5.41 -5.30 -14.11
CA ASN A 59 6.31 -5.89 -13.14
C ASN A 59 6.14 -7.41 -13.06
N LYS A 60 7.03 -8.14 -13.74
CA LYS A 60 7.06 -9.62 -13.70
C LYS A 60 7.37 -10.19 -12.32
N ASN A 61 7.92 -9.38 -11.42
CA ASN A 61 8.28 -9.78 -10.05
C ASN A 61 7.25 -9.34 -9.00
N ALA A 62 6.09 -8.83 -9.43
CA ALA A 62 5.00 -8.51 -8.51
C ALA A 62 4.62 -9.76 -7.71
N ILE A 63 4.41 -9.58 -6.41
CA ILE A 63 4.15 -10.70 -5.50
C ILE A 63 2.73 -11.18 -5.76
N THR A 64 2.59 -12.43 -6.15
CA THR A 64 1.28 -13.02 -6.47
C THR A 64 0.53 -13.40 -5.22
N GLU A 65 -0.80 -13.47 -5.33
CA GLU A 65 -1.63 -14.13 -4.33
C GLU A 65 -1.10 -15.54 -4.00
N ASN A 66 -1.18 -15.91 -2.72
CA ASN A 66 -0.73 -17.22 -2.23
C ASN A 66 0.77 -17.53 -2.37
N ALA A 67 1.64 -16.54 -2.57
CA ALA A 67 3.11 -16.72 -2.64
C ALA A 67 3.81 -17.24 -1.35
N GLY A 68 3.03 -17.79 -0.41
CA GLY A 68 3.46 -18.23 0.91
C GLY A 68 3.73 -17.06 1.86
N ILE A 69 4.09 -17.39 3.10
CA ILE A 69 4.62 -16.41 4.06
C ILE A 69 6.12 -16.29 3.79
N LYS A 70 6.60 -15.08 3.55
CA LYS A 70 8.02 -14.77 3.41
C LYS A 70 8.63 -14.50 4.79
N THR A 71 9.79 -15.07 5.06
CA THR A 71 10.46 -14.87 6.35
C THR A 71 11.57 -13.85 6.24
N TYR A 72 11.83 -13.15 7.35
CA TYR A 72 12.95 -12.23 7.47
C TYR A 72 13.61 -12.33 8.84
N ASP A 73 14.88 -11.94 8.92
CA ASP A 73 15.61 -11.85 10.17
C ASP A 73 15.74 -10.41 10.66
N LEU A 74 15.77 -10.26 11.97
CA LEU A 74 15.94 -8.99 12.66
C LEU A 74 17.25 -8.98 13.44
N VAL A 75 18.11 -8.02 13.16
CA VAL A 75 19.43 -7.89 13.78
C VAL A 75 19.50 -6.58 14.54
N ARG A 76 19.66 -6.66 15.86
CA ARG A 76 19.99 -5.54 16.73
C ARG A 76 21.51 -5.47 16.87
N ILE A 77 22.11 -4.37 16.40
CA ILE A 77 23.55 -4.15 16.52
C ILE A 77 23.80 -3.30 17.76
N THR A 78 24.60 -3.78 18.69
CA THR A 78 25.08 -3.00 19.84
C THR A 78 26.55 -2.65 19.68
N MET A 79 26.97 -1.55 20.31
CA MET A 79 28.37 -1.11 20.31
C MET A 79 28.77 -0.62 21.68
N THR A 80 29.97 -0.95 22.13
CA THR A 80 30.54 -0.42 23.38
C THR A 80 30.53 1.11 23.36
N GLY A 81 29.97 1.74 24.41
CA GLY A 81 29.78 3.19 24.47
C GLY A 81 28.70 3.76 23.53
N GLY A 82 27.95 2.90 22.83
CA GLY A 82 26.83 3.26 21.96
C GLY A 82 25.47 2.99 22.60
N VAL A 83 24.43 3.65 22.08
CA VAL A 83 23.05 3.48 22.50
C VAL A 83 22.25 2.88 21.35
N THR A 84 21.78 1.65 21.53
CA THR A 84 20.92 0.96 20.56
C THR A 84 19.50 0.94 21.09
N LYS A 85 18.51 1.12 20.20
CA LYS A 85 17.11 0.98 20.58
C LYS A 85 16.83 -0.42 21.14
N GLU A 86 15.92 -0.46 22.12
CA GLU A 86 15.53 -1.71 22.78
C GLU A 86 14.93 -2.72 21.81
N LEU A 87 15.24 -3.99 22.02
CA LEU A 87 14.80 -5.05 21.13
C LEU A 87 13.27 -5.16 21.05
N GLY A 88 12.58 -4.90 22.16
CA GLY A 88 11.11 -4.85 22.19
C GLY A 88 10.53 -3.78 21.26
N ASN A 89 11.13 -2.58 21.22
CA ASN A 89 10.70 -1.50 20.32
C ASN A 89 10.95 -1.85 18.85
N ILE A 90 12.09 -2.48 18.58
CA ILE A 90 12.43 -2.96 17.24
C ILE A 90 11.42 -4.03 16.78
N LYS A 91 11.13 -5.02 17.62
CA LYS A 91 10.13 -6.08 17.34
C LYS A 91 8.73 -5.50 17.13
N SER A 92 8.34 -4.50 17.92
CA SER A 92 7.06 -3.81 17.76
C SER A 92 6.91 -3.14 16.40
N SER A 93 7.97 -2.45 15.92
CA SER A 93 7.96 -1.85 14.59
C SER A 93 8.02 -2.88 13.46
N ALA A 94 8.74 -3.99 13.66
CA ALA A 94 8.76 -5.10 12.72
C ALA A 94 7.40 -5.80 12.62
N LYS A 95 6.71 -6.02 13.76
CA LYS A 95 5.33 -6.53 13.75
C LYS A 95 4.38 -5.58 13.02
N TRP A 96 4.51 -4.27 13.25
CA TRP A 96 3.70 -3.30 12.52
C TRP A 96 3.98 -3.36 11.01
N LEU A 97 5.21 -3.63 10.59
CA LEU A 97 5.56 -3.82 9.18
C LEU A 97 4.84 -5.05 8.59
N ASP A 98 4.78 -6.17 9.32
CA ASP A 98 4.02 -7.36 8.91
C ASP A 98 2.54 -7.02 8.71
N ASP A 99 1.94 -6.32 9.68
CA ASP A 99 0.54 -5.89 9.61
C ASP A 99 0.32 -4.88 8.46
N PHE A 100 1.29 -3.99 8.22
CA PHE A 100 1.28 -3.04 7.10
C PHE A 100 1.31 -3.77 5.77
N PHE A 101 2.23 -4.71 5.54
CA PHE A 101 2.30 -5.44 4.28
C PHE A 101 1.07 -6.31 4.05
N LEU A 102 0.59 -7.01 5.08
CA LEU A 102 -0.65 -7.78 4.98
C LEU A 102 -1.81 -6.89 4.52
N THR A 103 -1.95 -5.70 5.11
CA THR A 103 -3.03 -4.77 4.79
C THR A 103 -2.85 -4.12 3.41
N ALA A 104 -1.68 -3.51 3.16
CA ALA A 104 -1.40 -2.73 1.96
C ALA A 104 -1.34 -3.59 0.70
N SER A 105 -0.94 -4.85 0.82
CA SER A 105 -0.93 -5.82 -0.29
C SER A 105 -2.24 -6.61 -0.41
N ARG A 106 -3.23 -6.34 0.45
CA ARG A 106 -4.49 -7.11 0.53
C ARG A 106 -4.26 -8.62 0.66
N GLY A 107 -3.26 -9.00 1.46
CA GLY A 107 -2.91 -10.40 1.71
C GLY A 107 -1.93 -11.03 0.73
N GLN A 108 -1.56 -10.35 -0.37
CA GLN A 108 -0.63 -10.91 -1.37
C GLN A 108 0.79 -11.08 -0.80
N LEU A 109 1.27 -10.08 -0.05
CA LEU A 109 2.52 -10.16 0.70
C LEU A 109 2.22 -10.43 2.18
N ARG A 110 2.65 -11.60 2.64
CA ARG A 110 2.69 -11.95 4.05
C ARG A 110 4.13 -12.11 4.47
N THR A 111 4.55 -11.35 5.47
CA THR A 111 5.87 -11.48 6.07
C THR A 111 5.76 -11.97 7.50
N LYS A 112 6.82 -12.62 7.99
CA LYS A 112 6.92 -13.04 9.38
C LYS A 112 8.37 -13.03 9.83
N LEU A 113 8.60 -12.51 11.04
CA LEU A 113 9.88 -12.62 11.71
C LEU A 113 10.26 -14.10 11.91
N ASN A 114 11.41 -14.50 11.37
CA ASN A 114 11.99 -15.82 11.57
C ASN A 114 12.87 -15.83 12.82
N LYS A 115 14.00 -15.11 12.80
CA LYS A 115 14.92 -15.04 13.93
C LYS A 115 15.27 -13.62 14.31
N THR A 116 15.66 -13.48 15.57
CA THR A 116 16.19 -12.25 16.13
C THR A 116 17.61 -12.47 16.60
N HIS A 117 18.50 -11.56 16.24
CA HIS A 117 19.91 -11.57 16.61
C HIS A 117 20.25 -10.29 17.37
N THR A 118 21.10 -10.40 18.38
CA THR A 118 21.80 -9.25 18.95
C THR A 118 23.29 -9.48 18.76
N ILE A 119 23.97 -8.56 18.08
CA ILE A 119 25.39 -8.68 17.76
C ILE A 119 26.09 -7.44 18.33
N ALA A 120 27.07 -7.68 19.20
CA ALA A 120 27.85 -6.63 19.83
C ALA A 120 29.18 -6.44 19.10
N PHE A 121 29.60 -5.17 18.99
CA PHE A 121 30.89 -4.77 18.46
C PHE A 121 31.61 -3.83 19.41
N ASP A 122 32.93 -3.86 19.36
CA ASP A 122 33.74 -2.75 19.86
C ASP A 122 33.57 -1.50 18.98
N PRO A 123 34.06 -0.33 19.40
CA PRO A 123 33.91 0.90 18.63
C PRO A 123 34.55 0.77 17.24
N MET A 124 33.73 0.85 16.19
CA MET A 124 34.18 0.82 14.79
C MET A 124 33.21 1.58 13.89
N SER A 125 33.60 1.82 12.64
CA SER A 125 32.77 2.54 11.67
C SER A 125 31.55 1.72 11.21
N CYS A 126 30.52 2.40 10.71
CA CYS A 126 29.36 1.74 10.10
C CYS A 126 29.75 0.75 8.98
N LYS A 127 30.78 1.09 8.18
CA LYS A 127 31.25 0.26 7.07
C LYS A 127 31.84 -1.05 7.59
N GLU A 128 32.67 -0.98 8.63
CA GLU A 128 33.29 -2.15 9.25
C GLU A 128 32.24 -3.05 9.90
N VAL A 129 31.28 -2.49 10.65
CA VAL A 129 30.16 -3.25 11.20
C VAL A 129 29.38 -3.97 10.10
N LYS A 130 29.01 -3.26 9.02
CA LYS A 130 28.26 -3.84 7.90
C LYS A 130 29.00 -5.00 7.24
N ALA A 131 30.33 -4.92 7.14
CA ALA A 131 31.18 -5.96 6.57
C ALA A 131 31.38 -7.16 7.51
N ALA A 132 31.39 -6.93 8.83
CA ALA A 132 31.56 -7.98 9.83
C ALA A 132 30.25 -8.73 10.17
N LEU A 133 29.09 -8.18 9.80
CA LEU A 133 27.81 -8.84 10.03
C LEU A 133 27.69 -10.14 9.22
N PRO A 134 27.15 -11.22 9.82
CA PRO A 134 26.87 -12.46 9.11
C PRO A 134 25.99 -12.22 7.87
N ASN A 135 26.19 -13.03 6.84
CA ASN A 135 25.27 -13.07 5.72
C ASN A 135 24.08 -13.97 6.09
N PHE A 136 22.93 -13.37 6.37
CA PHE A 136 21.68 -14.06 6.68
C PHE A 136 21.04 -14.55 5.37
N LYS A 137 21.66 -15.57 4.76
CA LYS A 137 21.17 -16.22 3.54
C LYS A 137 19.80 -16.87 3.80
N ASP A 138 19.06 -17.11 2.72
CA ASP A 138 17.77 -17.83 2.71
C ASP A 138 16.57 -17.06 3.28
N GLN A 139 16.75 -15.80 3.69
CA GLN A 139 15.66 -14.92 4.07
C GLN A 139 15.21 -14.04 2.90
N PHE A 140 13.95 -13.60 2.95
CA PHE A 140 13.42 -12.64 1.97
C PHE A 140 14.12 -11.28 2.07
N TYR A 141 14.41 -10.85 3.30
CA TYR A 141 15.29 -9.72 3.60
C TYR A 141 15.81 -9.81 5.04
N THR A 142 16.72 -8.90 5.40
CA THR A 142 17.16 -8.70 6.80
C THR A 142 16.95 -7.24 7.21
N ILE A 143 16.42 -7.02 8.41
CA ILE A 143 16.34 -5.70 9.03
C ILE A 143 17.46 -5.57 10.07
N ARG A 144 18.32 -4.56 9.91
CA ARG A 144 19.50 -4.31 10.74
C ARG A 144 19.36 -2.96 11.43
N VAL A 145 19.25 -2.93 12.76
CA VAL A 145 19.10 -1.69 13.53
C VAL A 145 20.42 -1.32 14.19
N PHE A 146 20.99 -0.19 13.78
CA PHE A 146 22.31 0.28 14.19
C PHE A 146 22.24 1.20 15.44
N PRO A 147 23.31 1.24 16.25
CA PRO A 147 23.38 2.10 17.41
C PRO A 147 23.54 3.58 17.02
N TYR A 148 23.21 4.44 17.96
CA TYR A 148 23.78 5.77 18.04
C TYR A 148 25.10 5.73 18.80
N VAL A 149 26.05 6.56 18.41
CA VAL A 149 27.38 6.68 19.03
C VAL A 149 27.70 8.14 19.31
N THR A 150 28.49 8.39 20.35
CA THR A 150 28.98 9.74 20.65
C THR A 150 29.97 10.17 19.58
N LYS A 151 29.70 11.29 18.92
CA LYS A 151 30.61 11.94 17.98
C LYS A 151 30.95 13.33 18.49
N ILE A 152 32.23 13.69 18.44
CA ILE A 152 32.65 15.07 18.74
C ILE A 152 32.39 15.93 17.51
N VAL A 153 31.56 16.97 17.66
CA VAL A 153 31.33 17.98 16.63
C VAL A 153 31.93 19.31 17.07
N LYS A 154 32.31 20.15 16.10
CA LYS A 154 32.76 21.51 16.37
C LYS A 154 31.58 22.47 16.16
N GLU A 155 31.13 23.13 17.22
CA GLU A 155 30.05 24.11 17.16
C GLU A 155 30.54 25.40 17.81
N ARG A 156 30.50 26.53 17.07
CA ARG A 156 31.00 27.84 17.54
C ARG A 156 32.44 27.84 18.08
N GLY A 157 33.28 26.91 17.62
CA GLY A 157 34.67 26.76 18.06
C GLY A 157 34.90 25.70 19.13
N GLU A 158 33.84 25.24 19.81
CA GLU A 158 33.91 24.28 20.91
C GLU A 158 33.71 22.83 20.43
N ARG A 159 34.35 21.87 21.10
CA ARG A 159 34.22 20.43 20.84
C ARG A 159 33.14 19.85 21.74
N ILE A 160 31.98 19.57 21.16
CA ILE A 160 30.80 19.10 21.90
C ILE A 160 30.53 17.62 21.56
N PRO A 161 30.38 16.73 22.56
CA PRO A 161 29.92 15.38 22.32
C PRO A 161 28.42 15.38 21.97
N VAL A 162 28.08 14.83 20.80
CA VAL A 162 26.70 14.69 20.34
C VAL A 162 26.43 13.25 19.94
N LEU A 163 25.30 12.72 20.40
CA LEU A 163 24.84 11.40 20.03
C LEU A 163 24.32 11.41 18.58
N LYS A 164 24.99 10.68 17.68
CA LYS A 164 24.61 10.58 16.26
C LYS A 164 24.45 9.13 15.82
N PRO A 165 23.60 8.83 14.83
CA PRO A 165 23.54 7.49 14.26
C PRO A 165 24.91 7.03 13.76
N LEU A 166 25.27 5.78 14.03
CA LEU A 166 26.53 5.21 13.54
C LEU A 166 26.60 5.31 12.00
N CYS A 167 25.51 4.97 11.33
CA CYS A 167 25.40 4.95 9.87
C CYS A 167 24.86 6.24 9.23
N GLY A 168 24.73 7.34 9.99
CA GLY A 168 24.22 8.62 9.49
C GLY A 168 22.71 8.63 9.24
N SER A 169 22.21 7.79 8.34
CA SER A 169 20.80 7.64 7.98
C SER A 169 20.42 6.18 7.73
N SER A 170 19.12 5.90 7.74
CA SER A 170 18.59 4.64 7.22
C SER A 170 18.86 4.53 5.70
N ASN A 171 18.99 3.30 5.22
CA ASN A 171 19.21 2.95 3.81
C ASN A 171 18.95 1.47 3.57
N ALA A 172 18.64 1.11 2.33
CA ALA A 172 18.44 -0.28 1.93
C ALA A 172 19.23 -0.66 0.68
N GLY A 173 19.62 -1.94 0.61
CA GLY A 173 20.34 -2.50 -0.54
C GLY A 173 20.85 -3.91 -0.26
N GLY A 174 21.05 -4.70 -1.32
CA GLY A 174 21.58 -6.06 -1.22
C GLY A 174 20.80 -6.98 -0.27
N GLY A 175 19.47 -6.83 -0.21
CA GLY A 175 18.59 -7.61 0.67
C GLY A 175 18.53 -7.13 2.13
N ASN A 176 19.13 -5.99 2.45
CA ASN A 176 19.22 -5.48 3.82
C ASN A 176 18.58 -4.10 3.96
N ALA A 177 17.71 -3.94 4.95
CA ALA A 177 17.21 -2.65 5.42
C ALA A 177 18.03 -2.23 6.65
N ASN A 178 18.91 -1.24 6.48
CA ASN A 178 19.73 -0.69 7.56
C ASN A 178 19.01 0.50 8.17
N LEU A 179 18.68 0.40 9.45
CA LEU A 179 17.88 1.39 10.17
C LEU A 179 18.70 2.04 11.27
N VAL A 180 18.48 3.33 11.46
CA VAL A 180 19.07 4.08 12.58
C VAL A 180 18.09 4.27 13.74
N GLY A 181 16.85 3.82 13.62
CA GLY A 181 15.81 4.02 14.62
C GLY A 181 14.69 2.98 14.55
N THR A 182 13.65 3.22 15.35
CA THR A 182 12.47 2.33 15.47
C THR A 182 11.19 2.96 14.91
N LEU A 183 11.29 4.01 14.09
CA LEU A 183 10.10 4.59 13.48
C LEU A 183 9.48 3.57 12.50
N LYS A 184 8.20 3.23 12.72
CA LYS A 184 7.42 2.30 11.88
C LYS A 184 7.55 2.61 10.39
N ARG A 185 7.45 3.89 10.03
CA ARG A 185 7.59 4.35 8.65
C ARG A 185 8.95 4.02 8.04
N ASP A 186 10.04 4.13 8.80
CA ASP A 186 11.39 3.84 8.28
C ASP A 186 11.51 2.36 7.91
N PHE A 187 10.85 1.46 8.65
CA PHE A 187 10.79 0.04 8.31
C PHE A 187 10.09 -0.17 6.96
N ALA A 188 8.89 0.40 6.78
CA ALA A 188 8.16 0.29 5.51
C ALA A 188 8.87 1.00 4.35
N HIS A 189 9.55 2.10 4.62
CA HIS A 189 10.32 2.85 3.64
C HIS A 189 11.52 2.03 3.13
N GLU A 190 12.39 1.60 4.04
CA GLU A 190 13.59 0.87 3.65
C GLU A 190 13.29 -0.51 3.07
N VAL A 191 12.27 -1.22 3.58
CA VAL A 191 11.87 -2.49 2.97
C VAL A 191 11.16 -2.25 1.63
N GLY A 192 10.47 -1.12 1.44
CA GLY A 192 9.93 -0.72 0.14
C GLY A 192 11.02 -0.64 -0.95
N HIS A 193 12.21 -0.15 -0.61
CA HIS A 193 13.38 -0.19 -1.50
C HIS A 193 13.80 -1.62 -1.88
N LEU A 194 13.74 -2.56 -0.94
CA LEU A 194 14.02 -3.98 -1.22
C LEU A 194 12.96 -4.63 -2.11
N LEU A 195 11.73 -4.10 -2.11
CA LEU A 195 10.65 -4.47 -3.02
C LEU A 195 10.74 -3.78 -4.40
N GLY A 196 11.76 -2.94 -4.61
CA GLY A 196 12.02 -2.30 -5.90
C GLY A 196 11.42 -0.89 -6.07
N LEU A 197 10.96 -0.27 -4.99
CA LEU A 197 10.47 1.12 -5.01
C LEU A 197 11.63 2.12 -4.89
N LYS A 198 11.61 3.20 -5.67
CA LYS A 198 12.48 4.37 -5.44
C LYS A 198 11.80 5.35 -4.48
N HIS A 199 12.48 6.46 -4.18
CA HIS A 199 11.85 7.56 -3.45
C HIS A 199 10.65 8.11 -4.22
N GLY A 200 9.67 8.59 -3.46
CA GLY A 200 8.59 9.43 -3.95
C GLY A 200 9.06 10.87 -4.03
N ASP A 201 9.18 11.38 -5.25
CA ASP A 201 9.72 12.71 -5.52
C ASP A 201 8.60 13.73 -5.70
N SER A 202 8.90 15.02 -5.59
CA SER A 202 7.95 16.08 -5.94
C SER A 202 8.55 17.07 -6.93
N ARG A 203 7.73 17.53 -7.88
CA ARG A 203 8.08 18.67 -8.74
C ARG A 203 7.77 19.97 -7.99
N GLU A 204 8.78 20.81 -7.88
CA GLU A 204 8.65 22.16 -7.32
C GLU A 204 8.10 23.13 -8.40
N ALA A 205 7.62 24.31 -7.99
CA ALA A 205 7.02 25.28 -8.91
C ALA A 205 7.96 25.75 -10.03
N ASN A 206 9.28 25.73 -9.79
CA ASN A 206 10.32 26.03 -10.77
C ASN A 206 10.65 24.86 -11.72
N GLY A 207 9.89 23.76 -11.65
CA GLY A 207 10.11 22.56 -12.45
C GLY A 207 11.17 21.60 -11.92
N SER A 208 11.96 22.00 -10.91
CA SER A 208 12.98 21.12 -10.33
C SER A 208 12.38 19.94 -9.59
N ILE A 209 13.08 18.80 -9.63
CA ILE A 209 12.67 17.59 -8.91
C ILE A 209 13.35 17.57 -7.56
N LYS A 210 12.54 17.55 -6.51
CA LYS A 210 12.99 17.32 -5.15
C LYS A 210 12.88 15.85 -4.83
N SER A 211 14.04 15.19 -4.78
CA SER A 211 14.14 13.82 -4.31
C SER A 211 13.49 13.68 -2.95
N TYR A 212 12.71 12.62 -2.74
CA TYR A 212 12.03 12.36 -1.45
C TYR A 212 11.05 13.48 -1.05
N GLY A 213 10.64 14.33 -1.97
CA GLY A 213 9.81 15.50 -1.69
C GLY A 213 8.33 15.19 -1.50
N ASP A 214 7.86 14.02 -1.93
CA ASP A 214 6.44 13.69 -1.92
C ASP A 214 5.89 13.48 -0.50
N GLY A 215 5.01 14.36 -0.04
CA GLY A 215 4.35 14.21 1.26
C GLY A 215 3.23 13.16 1.29
N THR A 216 2.93 12.47 0.20
CA THR A 216 1.74 11.63 0.06
C THR A 216 2.03 10.13 -0.05
N THR A 217 3.29 9.72 0.09
CA THR A 217 3.73 8.32 0.10
C THR A 217 4.73 8.04 1.22
N ILE A 218 4.73 6.80 1.73
CA ILE A 218 5.78 6.29 2.62
C ILE A 218 7.18 6.41 1.99
N MET A 219 7.28 6.37 0.66
CA MET A 219 8.55 6.53 -0.06
C MET A 219 9.02 7.99 -0.19
N GLY A 220 8.23 8.97 0.25
CA GLY A 220 8.57 10.41 0.17
C GLY A 220 8.72 11.03 1.56
N ARG A 221 8.49 12.34 1.73
CA ARG A 221 8.87 13.13 2.91
C ARG A 221 8.07 12.90 4.20
N SER A 222 6.80 12.46 4.12
CA SER A 222 5.92 12.54 5.31
C SER A 222 4.90 11.39 5.45
N GLY A 223 4.06 11.51 6.50
CA GLY A 223 3.28 10.44 7.14
C GLY A 223 2.03 9.97 6.39
N SER A 224 2.18 9.68 5.10
CA SER A 224 1.15 8.94 4.37
C SER A 224 0.88 7.59 5.03
N TYR A 225 -0.35 7.10 4.88
CA TYR A 225 -0.74 5.79 5.38
C TYR A 225 -0.19 4.64 4.53
N ASN A 226 0.30 4.92 3.31
CA ASN A 226 0.68 3.88 2.37
C ASN A 226 1.68 4.36 1.31
N TYR A 227 2.06 3.46 0.41
CA TYR A 227 2.71 3.80 -0.85
C TYR A 227 1.75 4.56 -1.78
N SER A 228 2.31 5.29 -2.75
CA SER A 228 1.50 5.99 -3.77
C SER A 228 0.84 4.99 -4.71
N ILE A 229 -0.17 5.44 -5.46
CA ILE A 229 -0.86 4.58 -6.42
C ILE A 229 0.11 3.94 -7.45
N PRO A 230 1.03 4.68 -8.11
CA PRO A 230 1.97 4.05 -9.05
C PRO A 230 2.82 2.95 -8.41
N GLN A 231 3.23 3.16 -7.16
CA GLN A 231 4.02 2.18 -6.41
C GLN A 231 3.19 0.94 -6.03
N LEU A 232 1.95 1.12 -5.57
CA LEU A 232 1.02 0.01 -5.30
C LEU A 232 0.70 -0.77 -6.58
N HIS A 233 0.45 -0.06 -7.69
CA HIS A 233 0.23 -0.64 -9.01
C HIS A 233 1.41 -1.51 -9.40
N TRP A 234 2.63 -0.95 -9.37
CA TRP A 234 3.86 -1.66 -9.72
C TRP A 234 4.09 -2.92 -8.88
N LEU A 235 3.82 -2.86 -7.57
CA LEU A 235 3.96 -4.01 -6.68
C LEU A 235 2.93 -5.13 -6.94
N GLY A 236 1.89 -4.85 -7.75
CA GLY A 236 0.76 -5.76 -7.97
C GLY A 236 -0.31 -5.68 -6.89
N TRP A 237 -0.22 -4.73 -5.97
CA TRP A 237 -1.08 -4.65 -4.79
C TRP A 237 -2.43 -3.99 -5.04
N THR A 238 -2.72 -3.65 -6.29
CA THR A 238 -4.01 -3.17 -6.77
C THR A 238 -4.69 -4.23 -7.63
N GLN A 239 -6.01 -4.26 -7.62
CA GLN A 239 -6.82 -5.09 -8.49
C GLN A 239 -7.14 -4.37 -9.79
N LYS A 240 -7.59 -5.13 -10.79
CA LYS A 240 -7.94 -4.64 -12.13
C LYS A 240 -8.88 -3.44 -12.13
N ASN A 241 -9.87 -3.43 -11.23
CA ASN A 241 -10.87 -2.35 -11.14
C ASN A 241 -10.45 -1.19 -10.23
N ASP A 242 -9.29 -1.28 -9.56
CA ASP A 242 -8.80 -0.18 -8.73
C ASP A 242 -8.17 0.94 -9.57
N ILE A 243 -7.62 0.59 -10.74
CA ILE A 243 -6.90 1.51 -11.61
C ILE A 243 -7.42 1.37 -13.03
N VAL A 244 -7.97 2.45 -13.56
CA VAL A 244 -8.70 2.44 -14.82
C VAL A 244 -8.08 3.45 -15.80
N GLN A 245 -7.93 3.07 -17.06
CA GLN A 245 -7.53 4.01 -18.11
C GLN A 245 -8.64 5.03 -18.34
N LEU A 246 -8.28 6.31 -18.49
CA LEU A 246 -9.20 7.34 -18.97
C LEU A 246 -9.65 7.04 -20.40
N ASP A 247 -10.86 7.48 -20.75
CA ASP A 247 -11.35 7.38 -22.12
C ASP A 247 -10.61 8.40 -23.01
N GLU A 248 -9.43 8.00 -23.49
CA GLU A 248 -8.59 8.84 -24.34
C GLU A 248 -9.25 9.17 -25.67
N LYS A 249 -10.12 8.29 -26.18
CA LYS A 249 -10.82 8.54 -27.44
C LYS A 249 -11.82 9.69 -27.26
N ALA A 250 -12.59 9.68 -26.19
CA ALA A 250 -13.49 10.79 -25.85
C ALA A 250 -12.70 12.10 -25.67
N LEU A 251 -11.59 12.08 -24.93
CA LEU A 251 -10.74 13.25 -24.72
C LEU A 251 -10.17 13.82 -26.04
N ARG A 252 -9.63 12.96 -26.91
CA ARG A 252 -9.04 13.38 -28.20
C ARG A 252 -10.06 13.95 -29.18
N ASN A 253 -11.33 13.57 -29.04
CA ASN A 253 -12.43 14.12 -29.83
C ASN A 253 -12.96 15.46 -29.28
N GLY A 254 -12.23 16.10 -28.35
CA GLY A 254 -12.65 17.35 -27.71
C GLY A 254 -13.72 17.16 -26.63
N GLY A 255 -14.03 15.92 -26.27
CA GLY A 255 -15.01 15.58 -25.26
C GLY A 255 -14.51 15.81 -23.84
N THR A 256 -15.46 15.75 -22.91
CA THR A 256 -15.22 15.84 -21.48
C THR A 256 -15.58 14.50 -20.83
N VAL A 257 -14.71 14.00 -19.96
CA VAL A 257 -14.89 12.75 -19.23
C VAL A 257 -15.14 13.06 -17.76
N GLU A 258 -16.22 12.50 -17.19
CA GLU A 258 -16.47 12.53 -15.76
C GLU A 258 -16.00 11.24 -15.11
N VAL A 259 -15.22 11.37 -14.04
CA VAL A 259 -14.64 10.23 -13.33
C VAL A 259 -14.80 10.38 -11.83
N THR A 260 -15.24 9.32 -11.17
CA THR A 260 -15.31 9.27 -9.70
C THR A 260 -14.22 8.34 -9.18
N LEU A 261 -13.45 8.82 -8.21
CA LEU A 261 -12.39 8.05 -7.55
C LEU A 261 -12.55 8.07 -6.03
N ARG A 262 -12.14 6.98 -5.38
CA ARG A 262 -12.12 6.83 -3.92
C ARG A 262 -10.70 6.93 -3.34
N PRO A 263 -10.55 7.29 -2.07
CA PRO A 263 -9.25 7.30 -1.41
C PRO A 263 -8.56 5.93 -1.33
N THR A 264 -7.23 5.97 -1.44
CA THR A 264 -6.29 4.86 -1.30
C THR A 264 -6.23 4.37 0.15
N ASP A 265 -6.07 5.29 1.10
CA ASP A 265 -5.91 5.00 2.52
C ASP A 265 -4.83 3.91 2.74
N LYS A 266 -5.14 2.86 3.50
CA LYS A 266 -4.28 1.70 3.73
C LYS A 266 -4.39 0.63 2.63
N ASN A 267 -5.07 0.91 1.52
CA ASN A 267 -5.37 -0.03 0.44
C ASN A 267 -6.13 -1.30 0.88
N THR A 268 -7.00 -1.17 1.90
CA THR A 268 -7.88 -2.28 2.30
C THR A 268 -8.86 -2.63 1.19
N VAL A 269 -9.23 -3.90 1.08
CA VAL A 269 -10.35 -4.33 0.24
C VAL A 269 -11.60 -3.54 0.66
N LYS A 270 -12.29 -2.94 -0.31
CA LYS A 270 -13.54 -2.21 -0.11
C LYS A 270 -14.55 -2.76 -1.12
N ASP A 271 -15.76 -3.04 -0.66
CA ASP A 271 -16.90 -3.38 -1.52
C ASP A 271 -17.41 -2.12 -2.21
N SER A 272 -16.64 -1.62 -3.17
CA SER A 272 -16.94 -0.40 -3.91
C SER A 272 -16.53 -0.56 -5.36
N ASN A 273 -17.45 -0.26 -6.27
CA ASN A 273 -17.19 -0.20 -7.70
C ASN A 273 -16.47 1.10 -8.13
N ILE A 274 -16.13 1.97 -7.17
CA ILE A 274 -15.41 3.21 -7.45
C ILE A 274 -13.90 2.90 -7.49
N PRO A 275 -13.20 3.21 -8.59
CA PRO A 275 -11.77 2.98 -8.69
C PRO A 275 -10.98 3.90 -7.75
N MET A 276 -9.77 3.49 -7.38
CA MET A 276 -8.83 4.31 -6.60
C MET A 276 -8.11 5.34 -7.45
N SER A 277 -7.93 5.04 -8.73
CA SER A 277 -7.17 5.90 -9.63
C SER A 277 -7.60 5.77 -11.08
N TYR A 278 -7.38 6.87 -11.80
CA TYR A 278 -7.41 6.90 -13.25
C TYR A 278 -6.02 7.15 -13.83
N VAL A 279 -5.76 6.56 -14.99
CA VAL A 279 -4.49 6.65 -15.70
C VAL A 279 -4.66 7.31 -17.06
N TYR A 280 -3.70 8.14 -17.42
CA TYR A 280 -3.56 8.73 -18.75
C TYR A 280 -2.14 8.47 -19.26
N ASP A 281 -2.01 7.91 -20.47
CA ASP A 281 -0.70 7.65 -21.06
C ASP A 281 -0.15 8.95 -21.66
N LEU A 282 0.79 9.59 -20.95
CA LEU A 282 1.46 10.82 -21.40
C LEU A 282 2.37 10.58 -22.61
N SER A 283 2.99 9.40 -22.66
CA SER A 283 3.89 9.00 -23.74
C SER A 283 3.98 7.46 -23.81
N PRO A 284 4.71 6.88 -24.78
CA PRO A 284 4.91 5.43 -24.85
C PRO A 284 5.46 4.80 -23.58
N ASP A 285 6.21 5.57 -22.77
CA ASP A 285 6.96 5.10 -21.60
C ASP A 285 6.53 5.72 -20.28
N LYS A 286 5.65 6.72 -20.29
CA LYS A 286 5.25 7.47 -19.10
C LYS A 286 3.73 7.53 -18.94
N ARG A 287 3.29 7.47 -17.69
CA ARG A 287 1.89 7.55 -17.27
C ARG A 287 1.69 8.67 -16.26
N LEU A 288 0.52 9.28 -16.33
CA LEU A 288 -0.07 10.08 -15.27
C LEU A 288 -1.04 9.20 -14.49
N PHE A 289 -0.89 9.14 -13.17
CA PHE A 289 -1.85 8.56 -12.25
C PHE A 289 -2.54 9.68 -11.49
N ILE A 290 -3.87 9.63 -11.45
CA ILE A 290 -4.73 10.57 -10.73
C ILE A 290 -5.34 9.80 -9.56
N GLY A 291 -5.07 10.20 -8.32
CA GLY A 291 -5.54 9.45 -7.16
C GLY A 291 -5.76 10.33 -5.94
N ILE A 292 -6.45 9.78 -4.94
CA ILE A 292 -6.60 10.40 -3.62
C ILE A 292 -5.82 9.56 -2.61
N PRO A 293 -4.72 10.08 -2.02
CA PRO A 293 -3.90 9.28 -1.12
C PRO A 293 -4.64 8.88 0.16
N GLN A 294 -5.46 9.77 0.70
CA GLN A 294 -6.09 9.56 2.01
C GLN A 294 -7.44 10.27 2.17
N SER A 295 -8.34 9.58 2.87
CA SER A 295 -9.71 10.02 3.17
C SER A 295 -9.80 10.98 4.35
N ILE A 296 -8.81 10.98 5.24
CA ILE A 296 -8.74 11.79 6.46
C ILE A 296 -7.48 12.65 6.40
N ALA A 297 -7.54 13.85 6.98
CA ALA A 297 -6.36 14.71 7.09
C ALA A 297 -5.28 14.05 7.96
N SER A 298 -4.03 14.17 7.56
CA SER A 298 -2.89 13.55 8.26
C SER A 298 -1.63 14.42 8.14
N GLY A 299 -0.55 13.95 8.75
CA GLY A 299 0.70 14.71 8.86
C GLY A 299 0.66 15.78 9.96
N ARG A 300 1.83 16.37 10.24
CA ARG A 300 1.95 17.40 11.28
C ARG A 300 1.05 18.58 10.94
N LYS A 301 0.13 18.93 11.85
CA LYS A 301 -0.88 20.00 11.68
C LYS A 301 -1.78 19.82 10.43
N GLY A 302 -2.05 18.59 10.01
CA GLY A 302 -2.94 18.34 8.85
C GLY A 302 -2.33 18.75 7.51
N ALA A 303 -0.99 18.74 7.39
CA ALA A 303 -0.26 19.11 6.18
C ALA A 303 -0.67 18.29 4.93
N ILE A 304 -1.36 17.17 5.10
CA ILE A 304 -2.01 16.43 4.04
C ILE A 304 -3.53 16.53 4.26
N PRO A 305 -4.25 17.38 3.51
CA PRO A 305 -5.70 17.50 3.64
C PRO A 305 -6.44 16.21 3.27
N ALA A 306 -7.59 16.01 3.89
CA ALA A 306 -8.52 14.95 3.51
C ALA A 306 -8.97 15.13 2.06
N GLY A 307 -8.99 14.06 1.26
CA GLY A 307 -9.49 14.10 -0.11
C GLY A 307 -8.57 14.78 -1.12
N ARG A 308 -7.37 15.23 -0.73
CA ARG A 308 -6.39 15.82 -1.65
C ARG A 308 -6.24 14.94 -2.89
N ILE A 309 -6.41 15.53 -4.06
CA ILE A 309 -6.17 14.84 -5.33
C ILE A 309 -4.70 15.04 -5.68
N ALA A 310 -4.00 13.94 -5.92
CA ALA A 310 -2.59 13.90 -6.23
C ALA A 310 -2.39 13.40 -7.67
N PHE A 311 -1.46 14.04 -8.37
CA PHE A 311 -1.10 13.73 -9.74
C PHE A 311 0.34 13.21 -9.76
N TYR A 312 0.51 11.95 -10.09
CA TYR A 312 1.80 11.30 -10.12
C TYR A 312 2.20 10.99 -11.54
N THR A 313 3.42 11.33 -11.92
CA THR A 313 4.01 10.74 -13.11
C THR A 313 4.93 9.59 -12.75
N ALA A 314 4.81 8.49 -13.48
CA ALA A 314 5.64 7.30 -13.29
C ALA A 314 5.92 6.62 -14.65
N PRO A 315 7.04 5.88 -14.78
CA PRO A 315 7.30 5.09 -15.97
C PRO A 315 6.30 3.92 -16.06
N LYS A 316 5.93 3.52 -17.29
CA LYS A 316 5.18 2.25 -17.51
C LYS A 316 6.00 1.04 -17.09
N CYS A 317 7.32 1.19 -17.10
CA CYS A 317 8.29 0.21 -16.63
C CYS A 317 8.16 -1.20 -17.28
N LYS A 318 7.97 -1.23 -18.61
CA LYS A 318 7.81 -2.46 -19.42
C LYS A 318 8.94 -3.48 -19.26
N GLN A 319 10.17 -3.01 -18.99
CA GLN A 319 11.37 -3.85 -18.86
C GLN A 319 12.21 -3.50 -17.62
N CYS A 320 11.60 -2.81 -16.66
CA CYS A 320 12.28 -2.40 -15.45
C CYS A 320 12.67 -3.60 -14.58
N ARG A 321 13.85 -3.54 -13.96
CA ARG A 321 14.34 -4.52 -12.99
C ARG A 321 14.87 -3.81 -11.75
N GLY A 322 14.84 -4.49 -10.60
CA GLY A 322 15.36 -3.98 -9.34
C GLY A 322 14.60 -2.75 -8.84
N MET A 323 15.33 -1.81 -8.24
CA MET A 323 14.78 -0.54 -7.75
C MET A 323 14.47 0.40 -8.92
N ALA A 324 13.27 0.28 -9.48
CA ALA A 324 12.94 0.92 -10.75
C ALA A 324 11.68 1.78 -10.70
N MET A 325 10.78 1.54 -9.75
CA MET A 325 9.54 2.31 -9.66
C MET A 325 9.79 3.63 -8.93
N SER A 326 10.17 4.64 -9.70
CA SER A 326 10.10 6.04 -9.31
C SER A 326 8.73 6.60 -9.64
N ASP A 327 8.24 7.46 -8.78
CA ASP A 327 7.12 8.33 -9.06
C ASP A 327 7.45 9.76 -8.64
N THR A 328 6.81 10.70 -9.33
CA THR A 328 6.94 12.12 -9.05
C THR A 328 5.55 12.71 -8.89
N LEU A 329 5.26 13.24 -7.71
CA LEU A 329 4.12 14.10 -7.49
C LEU A 329 4.34 15.43 -8.23
N ILE A 330 3.60 15.64 -9.32
CA ILE A 330 3.76 16.80 -10.20
C ILE A 330 2.75 17.92 -9.93
N GLY A 331 1.71 17.63 -9.16
CA GLY A 331 0.66 18.59 -8.85
C GLY A 331 -0.33 18.03 -7.85
N SER A 332 -1.18 18.90 -7.31
CA SER A 332 -2.27 18.49 -6.42
C SER A 332 -3.40 19.50 -6.36
N ILE A 333 -4.60 19.01 -6.11
CA ILE A 333 -5.76 19.82 -5.74
C ILE A 333 -6.00 19.59 -4.24
N PHE A 334 -5.74 20.63 -3.44
CA PHE A 334 -5.80 20.54 -1.98
C PHE A 334 -7.21 20.67 -1.41
N ASN A 335 -8.11 21.37 -2.10
CA ASN A 335 -9.49 21.56 -1.67
C ASN A 335 -10.44 21.06 -2.75
N THR A 336 -10.98 19.86 -2.56
CA THR A 336 -11.92 19.22 -3.49
C THR A 336 -13.34 19.78 -3.41
N LYS A 337 -13.60 20.71 -2.50
CA LYS A 337 -14.89 21.38 -2.35
C LYS A 337 -15.02 22.60 -3.26
N ILE A 338 -13.91 23.09 -3.79
CA ILE A 338 -13.89 24.23 -4.70
C ILE A 338 -13.88 23.70 -6.12
N SER A 339 -14.94 24.01 -6.87
CA SER A 339 -14.97 23.82 -8.32
C SER A 339 -14.09 24.89 -8.97
N LYS A 340 -12.94 24.45 -9.48
CA LYS A 340 -11.94 25.27 -10.16
C LYS A 340 -11.17 24.39 -11.12
N GLU A 341 -10.85 24.93 -12.29
CA GLU A 341 -10.00 24.27 -13.28
C GLU A 341 -8.51 24.31 -12.89
N TYR A 342 -7.84 23.19 -13.08
CA TYR A 342 -6.41 23.00 -12.89
C TYR A 342 -5.79 22.40 -14.14
N GLN A 343 -4.69 22.98 -14.63
CA GLN A 343 -3.94 22.45 -15.75
C GLN A 343 -2.83 21.52 -15.26
N ILE A 344 -2.85 20.27 -15.68
CA ILE A 344 -1.88 19.23 -15.27
C ILE A 344 -1.50 18.39 -16.49
N GLU A 345 -0.25 18.51 -16.95
CA GLU A 345 0.32 17.70 -18.06
C GLU A 345 -0.61 17.61 -19.30
N GLY A 346 -1.11 18.76 -19.76
CA GLY A 346 -1.98 18.82 -20.96
C GLY A 346 -3.44 18.46 -20.71
N LEU A 347 -3.84 18.21 -19.46
CA LEU A 347 -5.24 18.03 -19.05
C LEU A 347 -5.75 19.26 -18.30
N VAL A 348 -7.02 19.59 -18.47
CA VAL A 348 -7.77 20.47 -17.58
C VAL A 348 -8.66 19.61 -16.69
N ILE A 349 -8.54 19.80 -15.37
CA ILE A 349 -9.17 18.98 -14.36
C ILE A 349 -9.96 19.88 -13.41
N ASN A 350 -11.23 19.56 -13.21
CA ASN A 350 -12.12 20.28 -12.30
C ASN A 350 -12.82 19.32 -11.33
N PRO A 351 -12.64 19.44 -10.00
CA PRO A 351 -13.48 18.72 -9.04
C PRO A 351 -14.90 19.29 -9.05
N ILE A 352 -15.88 18.46 -9.42
CA ILE A 352 -17.28 18.90 -9.56
C ILE A 352 -18.20 18.40 -8.46
N ARG A 353 -17.82 17.32 -7.75
CA ARG A 353 -18.61 16.75 -6.65
C ARG A 353 -17.71 15.98 -5.70
N TYR A 354 -18.07 15.91 -4.42
CA TYR A 354 -17.44 15.00 -3.46
C TYR A 354 -18.49 14.41 -2.51
N GLU A 355 -18.17 13.25 -1.95
CA GLU A 355 -18.96 12.60 -0.91
C GLU A 355 -18.12 12.45 0.35
N SER A 356 -18.75 12.54 1.51
CA SER A 356 -18.08 12.39 2.79
C SER A 356 -18.97 11.82 3.89
N GLN A 357 -18.32 11.29 4.92
CA GLN A 357 -18.93 10.84 6.15
C GLN A 357 -18.41 11.67 7.32
N LYS A 358 -19.33 12.15 8.16
CA LYS A 358 -18.95 12.84 9.41
C LYS A 358 -18.38 11.82 10.38
N LEU A 359 -17.17 12.10 10.88
CA LEU A 359 -16.56 11.36 11.96
C LEU A 359 -17.04 11.97 13.28
N ARG A 360 -17.72 11.18 14.10
CA ARG A 360 -17.98 11.52 15.50
C ARG A 360 -16.96 10.79 16.37
N ALA A 361 -16.02 11.54 16.95
CA ALA A 361 -15.16 11.04 18.02
C ALA A 361 -14.96 12.15 19.07
N ASN A 362 -15.32 11.88 20.32
CA ASN A 362 -15.02 12.71 21.50
C ASN A 362 -15.18 14.23 21.31
N GLY A 363 -16.33 14.69 20.82
CA GLY A 363 -16.67 16.12 20.74
C GLY A 363 -15.91 16.95 19.69
N THR A 364 -15.00 16.35 18.92
CA THR A 364 -14.33 17.01 17.78
C THR A 364 -14.83 16.40 16.48
N GLY A 365 -15.54 17.21 15.68
CA GLY A 365 -16.05 16.78 14.37
C GLY A 365 -14.90 16.64 13.37
N GLY A 366 -14.81 15.49 12.71
CA GLY A 366 -13.93 15.27 11.55
C GLY A 366 -14.74 14.92 10.30
N GLU A 367 -14.12 15.00 9.14
CA GLU A 367 -14.72 14.58 7.87
C GLU A 367 -13.83 13.50 7.22
N ARG A 368 -14.47 12.41 6.79
CA ARG A 368 -13.84 11.37 5.98
C ARG A 368 -14.39 11.47 4.56
N ILE A 369 -13.55 11.84 3.61
CA ILE A 369 -13.92 11.83 2.19
C ILE A 369 -14.08 10.38 1.73
N THR A 370 -15.20 10.06 1.07
CA THR A 370 -15.46 8.72 0.53
C THR A 370 -15.20 8.64 -0.95
N SER A 371 -15.51 9.71 -1.69
CA SER A 371 -15.28 9.80 -3.13
C SER A 371 -15.16 11.26 -3.59
N VAL A 372 -14.51 11.48 -4.73
CA VAL A 372 -14.49 12.76 -5.44
C VAL A 372 -14.74 12.49 -6.91
N THR A 373 -15.60 13.30 -7.54
CA THR A 373 -15.86 13.30 -8.97
C THR A 373 -15.14 14.45 -9.63
N LEU A 374 -14.39 14.13 -10.68
CA LEU A 374 -13.63 15.05 -11.51
C LEU A 374 -14.25 15.12 -12.89
N GLN A 375 -14.24 16.31 -13.47
CA GLN A 375 -14.45 16.55 -14.87
C GLN A 375 -13.09 16.81 -15.53
N ILE A 376 -12.77 16.06 -16.59
CA ILE A 376 -11.46 16.06 -17.25
C ILE A 376 -11.64 16.28 -18.74
N ARG A 377 -10.85 17.20 -19.32
CA ARG A 377 -10.76 17.44 -20.77
C ARG A 377 -9.31 17.72 -21.18
N LEU A 378 -9.01 17.69 -22.47
CA LEU A 378 -7.72 18.17 -22.96
C LEU A 378 -7.59 19.68 -22.75
N ALA A 379 -6.38 20.13 -22.44
CA ALA A 379 -6.05 21.55 -22.48
C ALA A 379 -6.10 22.06 -23.94
N PRO A 380 -6.46 23.34 -24.15
CA PRO A 380 -6.50 23.96 -25.47
C PRO A 380 -5.15 23.92 -26.19
#